data_AF-A0A8T3YNX8-F1
#
_entry.id   AF-A0A8T3YNX8-F1
#
_cell.length_a   1.000
_cell.length_b   1.000
_cell.length_c   1.000
_cell.angle_alpha   90.00
_cell.angle_beta   90.00
_cell.angle_gamma   90.00
#
_symmetry.space_group_name_H-M   'P 1'
#
loop_
_entity.id
_entity.type
_entity.pdbx_description
1 polymer ?
#
loop_
_entity_poly.entity_id
_entity_poly.type
_entity_poly.pdbx_seq_one_letter_code
_entity_poly.pdbx_strand_id
1 'polypeptide(L)'
;MNQSILITVSCLLLILASCQDVDESDGKKSPVTIENFDEFQKEIEDITGEPLVISQAQAKASSCGDGSCGRGENKCSCEQDCGRCAGFASNLTQWKCVSGECALTKVEGICGNGLCEAGELASCRQDCPDCRDGNACTKDVFDPVAQKCAYTQITPCCGNSLCESSEDDRCLIDCPSSDNKNITLASYPFPFVSYPNFNANIVVGSNASAELVVAGIDIVRPLVFKQAGEGYSTNALLDTQVSSIENKNVILIGNACHNKFSRQLLLPLSNGECLDGQKQGEGLIRLYKTGDNTYAILVAGYAGSDVRIAAKVLGDFNASKTSRLSGLERRI
;
A
#
# COMPACT_ATOMS: atom_id res chain seq x y z
N MET A 1 -34.42 -22.22 57.78
CA MET A 1 -33.54 -22.30 56.59
C MET A 1 -32.99 -20.91 56.29
N ASN A 2 -31.68 -20.82 56.06
CA ASN A 2 -30.92 -19.56 56.00
C ASN A 2 -31.23 -18.76 54.72
N GLN A 3 -31.66 -17.51 54.86
CA GLN A 3 -31.86 -16.57 53.73
C GLN A 3 -30.61 -16.40 52.86
N SER A 4 -29.40 -16.65 53.39
CA SER A 4 -28.15 -16.59 52.62
C SER A 4 -28.03 -17.67 51.53
N ILE A 5 -28.73 -18.81 51.62
CA ILE A 5 -28.65 -19.86 50.59
C ILE A 5 -29.52 -19.52 49.37
N LEU A 6 -30.68 -18.89 49.60
CA LEU A 6 -31.62 -18.53 48.54
C LEU A 6 -31.03 -17.47 47.58
N ILE A 7 -30.23 -16.54 48.10
CA ILE A 7 -29.64 -15.46 47.30
C ILE A 7 -28.53 -16.00 46.38
N THR A 8 -27.74 -16.96 46.84
CA THR A 8 -26.63 -17.52 46.05
C THR A 8 -27.14 -18.36 44.87
N VAL A 9 -28.22 -19.12 45.06
CA VAL A 9 -28.83 -19.92 43.98
C VAL A 9 -29.50 -19.04 42.93
N SER A 10 -30.14 -17.95 43.33
CA SER A 10 -30.78 -17.02 42.40
C SER A 10 -29.75 -16.25 41.55
N CYS A 11 -28.60 -15.88 42.12
CA CYS A 11 -27.49 -15.30 41.34
C CYS A 11 -26.87 -16.30 40.36
N LEU A 12 -26.74 -17.58 40.73
CA LEU A 12 -26.15 -18.59 39.84
C LEU A 12 -27.03 -18.86 38.60
N LEU A 13 -28.36 -18.87 38.78
CA LEU A 13 -29.34 -18.99 37.69
C LEU A 13 -29.33 -17.79 36.74
N LEU A 14 -29.09 -16.57 37.25
CA LEU A 14 -28.93 -15.37 36.43
C LEU A 14 -27.62 -15.37 35.63
N ILE A 15 -26.54 -15.93 36.19
CA ILE A 15 -25.25 -16.05 35.50
C ILE A 15 -25.33 -17.09 34.37
N LEU A 16 -25.94 -18.26 34.61
CA LEU A 16 -26.09 -19.30 33.59
C LEU A 16 -26.98 -18.87 32.40
N ALA A 17 -27.96 -17.99 32.61
CA ALA A 17 -28.77 -17.44 31.53
C ALA A 17 -28.01 -16.44 30.61
N SER A 18 -26.80 -16.02 30.99
CA SER A 18 -26.02 -15.01 30.27
C SER A 18 -24.76 -15.55 29.57
N CYS A 19 -24.44 -16.84 29.71
CA CYS A 19 -23.36 -17.48 28.97
C CYS A 19 -23.87 -17.99 27.61
N GLN A 20 -23.70 -17.20 26.56
CA GLN A 20 -23.74 -17.69 25.18
C GLN A 20 -22.32 -18.04 24.77
N ASP A 21 -22.05 -19.32 24.49
CA ASP A 21 -20.83 -19.71 23.80
C ASP A 21 -20.90 -19.24 22.35
N VAL A 22 -19.91 -18.44 21.94
CA VAL A 22 -19.74 -17.98 20.57
C VAL A 22 -18.71 -18.90 19.92
N ASP A 23 -19.17 -19.91 19.18
CA ASP A 23 -18.30 -20.72 18.34
C ASP A 23 -17.90 -19.90 17.09
N GLU A 24 -16.61 -19.66 16.93
CA GLU A 24 -16.02 -18.64 16.05
C GLU A 24 -15.83 -19.11 14.58
N SER A 25 -16.61 -20.09 14.11
CA SER A 25 -16.37 -20.66 12.77
C SER A 25 -17.51 -20.57 11.75
N ASP A 26 -18.75 -20.18 12.09
CA ASP A 26 -19.81 -20.18 11.08
C ASP A 26 -20.99 -19.21 11.28
N GLY A 27 -20.85 -18.14 12.07
CA GLY A 27 -21.77 -16.97 12.08
C GLY A 27 -23.26 -17.24 12.34
N LYS A 28 -23.68 -18.48 12.61
CA LYS A 28 -25.05 -18.89 12.92
C LYS A 28 -25.16 -19.10 14.42
N LYS A 29 -25.87 -18.18 15.08
CA LYS A 29 -26.33 -18.38 16.46
C LYS A 29 -27.37 -19.50 16.47
N SER A 30 -26.98 -20.70 16.87
CA SER A 30 -27.92 -21.75 17.25
C SER A 30 -28.41 -21.50 18.68
N PRO A 31 -29.72 -21.63 18.97
CA PRO A 31 -30.21 -21.56 20.34
C PRO A 31 -29.60 -22.71 21.15
N VAL A 32 -29.03 -22.41 22.33
CA VAL A 32 -28.59 -23.42 23.28
C VAL A 32 -29.83 -24.17 23.76
N THR A 33 -30.04 -25.38 23.29
CA THR A 33 -31.01 -26.31 23.85
C THR A 33 -30.35 -27.00 25.05
N ILE A 34 -30.79 -26.66 26.26
CA ILE A 34 -30.38 -27.37 27.47
C ILE A 34 -31.07 -28.74 27.43
N GLU A 35 -30.39 -29.76 26.91
CA GLU A 35 -31.00 -31.08 26.72
C GLU A 35 -31.37 -31.81 28.03
N ASN A 36 -30.89 -31.34 29.20
CA ASN A 36 -31.12 -31.98 30.50
C ASN A 36 -31.67 -31.01 31.57
N PHE A 37 -32.65 -30.16 31.22
CA PHE A 37 -33.29 -29.26 32.20
C PHE A 37 -33.94 -30.04 33.36
N ASP A 38 -34.52 -31.20 33.07
CA ASP A 38 -35.18 -32.06 34.06
C ASP A 38 -34.18 -32.65 35.08
N GLU A 39 -32.94 -32.94 34.65
CA GLU A 39 -31.89 -33.47 35.53
C GLU A 39 -31.38 -32.41 36.50
N PHE A 40 -31.24 -31.16 36.01
CA PHE A 40 -30.87 -30.02 36.84
C PHE A 40 -31.96 -29.61 37.83
N GLN A 41 -33.25 -29.66 37.43
CA GLN A 41 -34.36 -29.43 38.36
C GLN A 41 -34.33 -30.43 39.51
N LYS A 42 -34.09 -31.71 39.21
CA LYS A 42 -34.01 -32.77 40.21
C LYS A 42 -32.87 -32.58 41.20
N GLU A 43 -31.69 -32.13 40.74
CA GLU A 43 -30.57 -31.80 41.63
C GLU A 43 -30.90 -30.65 42.60
N ILE A 44 -31.61 -29.62 42.15
CA ILE A 44 -31.99 -28.51 43.05
C ILE A 44 -33.08 -28.94 44.03
N GLU A 45 -34.03 -29.78 43.63
CA GLU A 45 -35.05 -30.33 44.53
C GLU A 45 -34.40 -31.22 45.61
N ASP A 46 -33.41 -32.05 45.26
CA ASP A 46 -32.67 -32.86 46.23
C ASP A 46 -31.87 -32.00 47.24
N ILE A 47 -31.33 -30.85 46.81
CA ILE A 47 -30.57 -29.94 47.69
C ILE A 47 -31.50 -29.12 48.59
N THR A 48 -32.65 -28.69 48.09
CA THR A 48 -33.53 -27.76 48.79
C THR A 48 -34.64 -28.44 49.60
N GLY A 49 -34.96 -29.70 49.28
CA GLY A 49 -35.97 -30.50 49.96
C GLY A 49 -37.42 -30.08 49.68
N GLU A 50 -37.64 -29.12 48.77
CA GLU A 50 -38.97 -28.65 48.36
C GLU A 50 -39.07 -28.60 46.83
N PRO A 51 -40.21 -29.02 46.25
CA PRO A 51 -40.40 -28.99 44.80
C PRO A 51 -40.42 -27.55 44.28
N LEU A 52 -39.67 -27.29 43.21
CA LEU A 52 -39.48 -25.95 42.68
C LEU A 52 -40.69 -25.59 41.81
N VAL A 53 -41.70 -24.96 42.42
CA VAL A 53 -42.89 -24.50 41.70
C VAL A 53 -42.53 -23.25 40.89
N ILE A 54 -41.94 -23.45 39.71
CA ILE A 54 -41.81 -22.40 38.72
C ILE A 54 -43.22 -22.12 38.20
N SER A 55 -43.86 -21.07 38.70
CA SER A 55 -45.11 -20.60 38.11
C SER A 55 -44.79 -20.10 36.71
N GLN A 56 -44.99 -20.96 35.71
CA GLN A 56 -45.03 -20.53 34.33
C GLN A 56 -46.23 -19.57 34.21
N ALA A 57 -45.96 -18.27 34.28
CA ALA A 57 -46.85 -17.30 33.69
C ALA A 57 -46.83 -17.59 32.19
N GLN A 58 -47.67 -18.52 31.76
CA GLN A 58 -48.02 -18.70 30.37
C GLN A 58 -48.70 -17.41 29.94
N ALA A 59 -47.90 -16.43 29.54
CA ALA A 59 -48.35 -15.37 28.66
C ALA A 59 -48.93 -16.11 27.46
N LYS A 60 -50.25 -16.23 27.44
CA LYS A 60 -51.00 -16.79 26.33
C LYS A 60 -50.52 -16.00 25.13
N ALA A 61 -49.68 -16.64 24.29
CA ALA A 61 -49.08 -15.98 23.15
C ALA A 61 -50.23 -15.35 22.37
N SER A 62 -50.25 -14.01 22.30
CA SER A 62 -51.20 -13.32 21.44
C SER A 62 -50.99 -13.90 20.05
N SER A 63 -52.00 -14.62 19.59
CA SER A 63 -51.92 -15.38 18.37
C SER A 63 -52.22 -14.43 17.22
N CYS A 64 -51.22 -14.14 16.41
CA CYS A 64 -51.43 -13.42 15.17
C CYS A 64 -52.49 -14.08 14.29
N GLY A 65 -53.30 -13.27 13.62
CA GLY A 65 -54.37 -13.64 12.70
C GLY A 65 -55.78 -13.35 13.21
N ASP A 66 -55.97 -12.57 14.28
CA ASP A 66 -57.30 -12.21 14.77
C ASP A 66 -57.88 -10.93 14.12
N GLY A 67 -57.08 -10.26 13.29
CA GLY A 67 -57.44 -9.05 12.56
C GLY A 67 -57.34 -7.76 13.37
N SER A 68 -56.79 -7.78 14.59
CA SER A 68 -56.64 -6.61 15.46
C SER A 68 -55.28 -6.59 16.16
N CYS A 69 -54.49 -5.53 15.96
CA CYS A 69 -53.19 -5.38 16.64
C CYS A 69 -53.35 -5.24 18.17
N GLY A 70 -53.19 -6.36 18.89
CA GLY A 70 -53.46 -6.49 20.31
C GLY A 70 -52.33 -5.99 21.22
N ARG A 71 -52.60 -5.94 22.53
CA ARG A 71 -51.59 -5.56 23.53
C ARG A 71 -50.50 -6.64 23.59
N GLY A 72 -49.28 -6.29 23.18
CA GLY A 72 -48.15 -7.21 23.10
C GLY A 72 -47.81 -7.67 21.68
N GLU A 73 -48.63 -7.31 20.69
CA GLU A 73 -48.30 -7.46 19.27
C GLU A 73 -47.69 -6.17 18.75
N ASN A 74 -46.78 -6.31 17.79
CA ASN A 74 -46.24 -5.18 17.06
C ASN A 74 -46.03 -5.58 15.59
N LYS A 75 -45.69 -4.60 14.76
CA LYS A 75 -45.43 -4.80 13.32
C LYS A 75 -44.31 -5.79 13.02
N CYS A 76 -43.52 -6.17 14.01
CA CYS A 76 -42.39 -7.11 13.90
C CYS A 76 -42.73 -8.53 14.31
N SER A 77 -43.62 -8.70 15.29
CA SER A 77 -44.10 -10.02 15.74
C SER A 77 -45.38 -10.45 15.03
N CYS A 78 -46.14 -9.50 14.45
CA CYS A 78 -47.50 -9.73 14.01
C CYS A 78 -47.91 -8.90 12.77
N GLU A 79 -47.24 -9.13 11.65
CA GLU A 79 -47.47 -8.38 10.41
C GLU A 79 -48.93 -8.46 9.92
N GLN A 80 -49.61 -9.58 10.17
CA GLN A 80 -50.98 -9.83 9.70
C GLN A 80 -52.01 -8.90 10.37
N ASP A 81 -51.84 -8.60 11.66
CA ASP A 81 -52.80 -7.79 12.43
C ASP A 81 -52.31 -6.35 12.64
N CYS A 82 -51.00 -6.14 12.80
CA CYS A 82 -50.39 -4.84 13.03
C CYS A 82 -49.89 -4.15 11.75
N GLY A 83 -49.87 -4.87 10.63
CA GLY A 83 -49.33 -4.41 9.34
C GLY A 83 -47.80 -4.46 9.27
N ARG A 84 -47.26 -4.26 8.06
CA ARG A 84 -45.81 -4.13 7.82
C ARG A 84 -45.27 -2.83 8.40
N CYS A 85 -43.98 -2.83 8.73
CA CYS A 85 -43.23 -1.58 8.89
C CYS A 85 -43.33 -0.77 7.59
N ALA A 86 -43.86 0.46 7.67
CA ALA A 86 -44.18 1.27 6.51
C ALA A 86 -43.93 2.76 6.80
N GLY A 87 -43.51 3.51 5.78
CA GLY A 87 -43.11 4.91 5.84
C GLY A 87 -42.29 5.26 4.59
N PHE A 88 -41.80 6.50 4.47
CA PHE A 88 -40.92 6.89 3.36
C PHE A 88 -39.55 6.22 3.54
N ALA A 89 -39.22 5.29 2.66
CA ALA A 89 -37.91 4.67 2.54
C ALA A 89 -37.28 5.14 1.22
N SER A 90 -35.99 5.47 1.23
CA SER A 90 -35.28 5.81 0.00
C SER A 90 -34.76 4.54 -0.66
N ASN A 91 -34.08 4.66 -1.80
CA ASN A 91 -33.31 3.56 -2.37
C ASN A 91 -32.12 3.13 -1.49
N LEU A 92 -31.77 3.90 -0.45
CA LEU A 92 -30.65 3.64 0.46
C LEU A 92 -31.09 3.06 1.82
N THR A 93 -32.39 3.04 2.10
CA THR A 93 -32.92 2.63 3.40
C THR A 93 -34.12 1.70 3.23
N GLN A 94 -34.31 0.80 4.18
CA GLN A 94 -35.46 -0.10 4.24
C GLN A 94 -35.96 -0.21 5.68
N TRP A 95 -37.26 -0.48 5.84
CA TRP A 95 -37.81 -0.74 7.15
C TRP A 95 -37.53 -2.18 7.56
N LYS A 96 -36.85 -2.37 8.69
CA LYS A 96 -36.59 -3.68 9.28
C LYS A 96 -36.94 -3.66 10.76
N CYS A 97 -37.26 -4.83 11.27
CA CYS A 97 -37.52 -5.02 12.69
C CYS A 97 -36.22 -5.23 13.44
N VAL A 98 -35.92 -4.32 14.37
CA VAL A 98 -34.72 -4.36 15.21
C VAL A 98 -35.19 -4.30 16.66
N SER A 99 -34.93 -5.35 17.42
CA SER A 99 -35.32 -5.47 18.83
C SER A 99 -36.83 -5.26 19.12
N GLY A 100 -37.70 -5.67 18.19
CA GLY A 100 -39.15 -5.57 18.33
C GLY A 100 -39.75 -4.22 17.90
N GLU A 101 -38.94 -3.27 17.43
CA GLU A 101 -39.39 -1.99 16.90
C GLU A 101 -39.08 -1.88 15.39
N CYS A 102 -39.96 -1.21 14.65
CA CYS A 102 -39.70 -0.85 13.26
C CYS A 102 -38.66 0.26 13.21
N ALA A 103 -37.50 -0.02 12.62
CA ALA A 103 -36.46 0.98 12.39
C ALA A 103 -36.12 1.05 10.89
N LEU A 104 -35.74 2.25 10.43
CA LEU A 104 -35.10 2.43 9.14
C LEU A 104 -33.66 1.95 9.26
N THR A 105 -33.32 0.88 8.55
CA THR A 105 -31.95 0.38 8.42
C THR A 105 -31.43 0.71 7.02
N LYS A 106 -30.11 0.88 6.88
CA LYS A 106 -29.50 0.97 5.54
C LYS A 106 -29.71 -0.34 4.80
N VAL A 107 -29.89 -0.27 3.49
CA VAL A 107 -29.83 -1.47 2.64
C VAL A 107 -28.35 -1.82 2.49
N GLU A 108 -28.03 -3.10 2.71
CA GLU A 108 -26.66 -3.61 2.56
C GLU A 108 -26.36 -3.90 1.08
N GLY A 109 -25.13 -3.68 0.65
CA GLY A 109 -24.61 -3.99 -0.69
C GLY A 109 -25.07 -3.01 -1.78
N ILE A 110 -25.30 -1.75 -1.43
CA ILE A 110 -25.70 -0.69 -2.34
C ILE A 110 -24.87 0.59 -2.19
N CYS A 111 -24.39 1.09 -3.33
CA CYS A 111 -23.66 2.34 -3.39
C CYS A 111 -24.44 3.58 -2.96
N GLY A 112 -23.71 4.51 -2.35
CA GLY A 112 -24.13 5.82 -1.89
C GLY A 112 -24.59 5.86 -0.43
N ASN A 113 -24.44 4.76 0.32
CA ASN A 113 -24.89 4.70 1.72
C ASN A 113 -23.80 5.19 2.70
N GLY A 114 -22.58 5.48 2.21
CA GLY A 114 -21.44 5.98 2.96
C GLY A 114 -20.72 4.94 3.82
N LEU A 115 -20.97 3.64 3.61
CA LEU A 115 -20.27 2.53 4.24
C LEU A 115 -19.80 1.59 3.13
N CYS A 116 -18.53 1.21 3.12
CA CYS A 116 -18.05 0.24 2.15
C CYS A 116 -18.29 -1.19 2.66
N GLU A 117 -19.21 -1.90 2.03
CA GLU A 117 -19.65 -3.23 2.46
C GLU A 117 -19.03 -4.36 1.60
N ALA A 118 -19.03 -5.58 2.14
CA ALA A 118 -18.51 -6.75 1.43
C ALA A 118 -19.36 -7.01 0.16
N GLY A 119 -18.74 -6.84 -1.01
CA GLY A 119 -19.40 -6.96 -2.32
C GLY A 119 -19.41 -5.67 -3.14
N GLU A 120 -19.14 -4.52 -2.53
CA GLU A 120 -19.19 -3.22 -3.21
C GLU A 120 -17.86 -2.79 -3.86
N LEU A 121 -16.74 -3.38 -3.42
CA LEU A 121 -15.36 -2.97 -3.72
C LEU A 121 -15.05 -2.70 -5.20
N ALA A 122 -15.64 -3.46 -6.13
CA ALA A 122 -15.35 -3.32 -7.56
C ALA A 122 -16.23 -2.28 -8.28
N SER A 123 -17.42 -2.01 -7.76
CA SER A 123 -18.44 -1.19 -8.46
C SER A 123 -18.69 0.16 -7.78
N CYS A 124 -18.16 0.35 -6.57
CA CYS A 124 -18.60 1.40 -5.67
C CYS A 124 -17.52 2.37 -5.19
N ARG A 125 -16.94 3.16 -6.10
CA ARG A 125 -15.94 4.16 -5.72
C ARG A 125 -16.47 5.29 -4.82
N GLN A 126 -17.79 5.43 -4.70
CA GLN A 126 -18.40 6.47 -3.88
C GLN A 126 -18.30 6.16 -2.39
N ASP A 127 -18.44 4.88 -2.01
CA ASP A 127 -18.40 4.45 -0.60
C ASP A 127 -17.09 3.75 -0.25
N CYS A 128 -16.51 3.00 -1.19
CA CYS A 128 -15.23 2.31 -1.01
C CYS A 128 -14.07 3.18 -1.53
N PRO A 129 -13.22 3.72 -0.65
CA PRO A 129 -12.05 4.47 -1.08
C PRO A 129 -11.07 3.56 -1.82
N ASP A 130 -10.35 4.15 -2.77
CA ASP A 130 -9.26 3.47 -3.46
C ASP A 130 -8.07 3.34 -2.52
N CYS A 131 -7.73 2.11 -2.14
CA CYS A 131 -6.63 1.83 -1.23
C CYS A 131 -5.26 1.79 -1.90
N ARG A 132 -5.13 2.10 -3.19
CA ARG A 132 -3.82 2.04 -3.85
C ARG A 132 -2.84 3.04 -3.23
N ASP A 133 -1.79 2.55 -2.57
CA ASP A 133 -0.73 3.40 -1.99
C ASP A 133 0.40 3.71 -2.97
N GLY A 134 0.36 3.10 -4.17
CA GLY A 134 1.38 3.25 -5.21
C GLY A 134 2.61 2.36 -5.00
N ASN A 135 2.61 1.52 -3.96
CA ASN A 135 3.66 0.56 -3.71
C ASN A 135 3.36 -0.77 -4.44
N ALA A 136 4.15 -1.09 -5.46
CA ALA A 136 4.00 -2.34 -6.19
C ALA A 136 4.25 -3.61 -5.33
N CYS A 137 4.84 -3.42 -4.15
CA CYS A 137 5.18 -4.46 -3.19
C CYS A 137 4.11 -4.74 -2.13
N THR A 138 2.97 -4.07 -2.19
CA THR A 138 1.84 -4.32 -1.30
C THR A 138 0.63 -4.78 -2.07
N LYS A 139 -0.13 -5.67 -1.43
CA LYS A 139 -1.50 -5.98 -1.82
C LYS A 139 -2.41 -5.07 -1.01
N ASP A 140 -3.02 -4.13 -1.71
CA ASP A 140 -3.86 -3.10 -1.11
C ASP A 140 -5.32 -3.55 -1.13
N VAL A 141 -5.91 -3.71 0.05
CA VAL A 141 -7.29 -4.20 0.21
C VAL A 141 -8.01 -3.33 1.22
N PHE A 142 -9.21 -2.85 0.90
CA PHE A 142 -10.06 -2.21 1.89
C PHE A 142 -10.73 -3.27 2.76
N ASP A 143 -10.57 -3.17 4.07
CA ASP A 143 -11.26 -4.02 5.05
C ASP A 143 -12.64 -3.40 5.38
N PRO A 144 -13.75 -4.01 4.93
CA PRO A 144 -15.10 -3.49 5.16
C PRO A 144 -15.55 -3.62 6.62
N VAL A 145 -14.90 -4.47 7.43
CA VAL A 145 -15.23 -4.58 8.86
C VAL A 145 -14.52 -3.47 9.63
N ALA A 146 -13.23 -3.26 9.36
CA ALA A 146 -12.46 -2.21 10.02
C ALA A 146 -12.74 -0.80 9.46
N GLN A 147 -13.36 -0.71 8.28
CA GLN A 147 -13.54 0.51 7.49
C GLN A 147 -12.20 1.24 7.23
N LYS A 148 -11.16 0.48 6.89
CA LYS A 148 -9.78 0.98 6.70
C LYS A 148 -9.08 0.24 5.57
N CYS A 149 -8.13 0.90 4.91
CA CYS A 149 -7.21 0.24 4.00
C CYS A 149 -6.21 -0.62 4.77
N ALA A 150 -6.05 -1.87 4.35
CA ALA A 150 -5.05 -2.80 4.81
C ALA A 150 -4.05 -3.08 3.68
N TYR A 151 -2.77 -3.09 4.05
CA TYR A 151 -1.65 -3.29 3.12
C TYR A 151 -0.91 -4.53 3.55
N THR A 152 -0.93 -5.58 2.73
CA THR A 152 -0.18 -6.80 3.00
C THR A 152 1.06 -6.83 2.12
N GLN A 153 2.24 -6.91 2.71
CA GLN A 153 3.49 -7.02 1.95
C GLN A 153 3.47 -8.29 1.11
N ILE A 154 3.79 -8.15 -0.17
CA ILE A 154 3.99 -9.28 -1.09
C ILE A 154 5.44 -9.72 -0.92
N THR A 155 5.67 -11.00 -0.66
CA THR A 155 7.00 -11.61 -0.62
C THR A 155 7.02 -12.84 -1.54
N PRO A 156 7.95 -12.91 -2.51
CA PRO A 156 8.99 -11.92 -2.86
C PRO A 156 8.43 -10.67 -3.60
N CYS A 157 9.08 -9.50 -3.51
CA CYS A 157 8.70 -8.35 -4.36
C CYS A 157 9.82 -7.33 -4.66
N CYS A 158 9.95 -6.97 -5.94
CA CYS A 158 10.92 -5.98 -6.37
C CYS A 158 10.55 -4.54 -6.04
N GLY A 159 11.48 -3.83 -5.41
CA GLY A 159 11.38 -2.44 -4.97
C GLY A 159 11.38 -2.24 -3.45
N ASN A 160 11.47 -3.29 -2.62
CA ASN A 160 11.43 -3.19 -1.16
C ASN A 160 12.82 -3.08 -0.50
N SER A 161 13.89 -3.08 -1.29
CA SER A 161 15.30 -3.06 -0.87
C SER A 161 15.80 -4.28 -0.08
N LEU A 162 15.09 -5.40 -0.13
CA LEU A 162 15.47 -6.67 0.50
C LEU A 162 15.54 -7.76 -0.58
N CYS A 163 16.76 -8.23 -0.90
CA CYS A 163 16.92 -9.36 -1.81
C CYS A 163 16.40 -10.65 -1.17
N GLU A 164 15.22 -11.11 -1.60
CA GLU A 164 14.64 -12.35 -1.10
C GLU A 164 15.03 -13.55 -1.95
N SER A 165 15.03 -14.76 -1.38
CA SER A 165 15.55 -15.96 -2.05
C SER A 165 14.79 -16.37 -3.32
N SER A 166 13.59 -15.86 -3.53
CA SER A 166 12.77 -16.07 -4.73
C SER A 166 12.78 -14.88 -5.70
N GLU A 167 13.54 -13.84 -5.39
CA GLU A 167 13.87 -12.77 -6.32
C GLU A 167 15.09 -13.18 -7.13
N ASP A 168 14.93 -13.30 -8.43
CA ASP A 168 16.04 -13.59 -9.32
C ASP A 168 16.67 -12.30 -9.85
N ASP A 169 17.67 -12.44 -10.73
CA ASP A 169 18.39 -11.32 -11.37
C ASP A 169 17.49 -10.35 -12.15
N ARG A 170 16.18 -10.64 -12.33
CA ARG A 170 15.21 -9.69 -12.88
C ARG A 170 14.85 -8.60 -11.87
N CYS A 171 15.09 -8.85 -10.59
CA CYS A 171 14.86 -7.96 -9.48
C CYS A 171 16.07 -7.09 -9.17
N LEU A 172 16.59 -6.40 -10.20
CA LEU A 172 17.83 -5.63 -10.06
C LEU A 172 17.77 -4.62 -8.91
N ILE A 173 16.57 -4.13 -8.56
CA ILE A 173 16.35 -3.15 -7.50
C ILE A 173 16.77 -3.66 -6.12
N ASP A 174 16.37 -4.88 -5.77
CA ASP A 174 16.54 -5.42 -4.43
C ASP A 174 17.67 -6.43 -4.36
N CYS A 175 17.85 -7.18 -5.44
CA CYS A 175 18.94 -8.11 -5.68
C CYS A 175 19.90 -7.54 -6.73
N PRO A 176 20.75 -6.55 -6.37
CA PRO A 176 21.94 -6.30 -7.17
C PRO A 176 22.72 -7.61 -7.10
N SER A 177 22.71 -8.36 -8.21
CA SER A 177 23.33 -9.68 -8.34
C SER A 177 24.64 -9.68 -7.56
N SER A 178 24.81 -10.66 -6.67
CA SER A 178 26.03 -10.81 -5.85
C SER A 178 27.31 -10.84 -6.71
N ASP A 179 27.16 -11.15 -7.99
CA ASP A 179 28.09 -10.78 -9.07
C ASP A 179 27.93 -9.30 -9.49
N ASN A 180 28.19 -8.38 -8.57
CA ASN A 180 28.21 -6.91 -8.77
C ASN A 180 29.38 -6.47 -9.71
N LYS A 181 29.84 -7.40 -10.55
CA LYS A 181 31.08 -7.39 -11.31
C LYS A 181 30.91 -6.74 -12.68
N ASN A 182 29.70 -6.41 -13.11
CA ASN A 182 29.50 -5.85 -14.44
C ASN A 182 28.33 -4.87 -14.56
N ILE A 183 28.28 -3.86 -13.67
CA ILE A 183 27.42 -2.68 -13.93
C ILE A 183 27.92 -1.99 -15.20
N THR A 184 27.03 -1.80 -16.16
CA THR A 184 27.31 -1.14 -17.44
C THR A 184 26.37 0.03 -17.65
N LEU A 185 26.54 0.80 -18.72
CA LEU A 185 25.60 1.86 -19.09
C LEU A 185 24.18 1.33 -19.36
N ALA A 186 24.02 0.04 -19.70
CA ALA A 186 22.72 -0.59 -19.90
C ALA A 186 21.96 -0.75 -18.57
N SER A 187 22.68 -0.70 -17.45
CA SER A 187 22.13 -0.73 -16.10
C SER A 187 21.63 0.64 -15.63
N TYR A 188 21.91 1.75 -16.32
CA TYR A 188 21.31 3.05 -15.96
C TYR A 188 19.76 2.96 -15.93
N PRO A 189 18.99 3.78 -15.21
CA PRO A 189 19.38 4.63 -14.09
C PRO A 189 19.58 3.83 -12.80
N PHE A 190 19.59 2.49 -12.84
CA PHE A 190 19.49 1.66 -11.64
C PHE A 190 20.51 2.01 -10.54
N PRO A 191 21.83 2.19 -10.82
CA PRO A 191 22.78 2.57 -9.78
C PRO A 191 22.54 3.95 -9.14
N PHE A 192 21.68 4.77 -9.74
CA PHE A 192 21.38 6.15 -9.37
C PHE A 192 19.96 6.31 -8.78
N VAL A 193 19.27 5.21 -8.50
CA VAL A 193 17.94 5.21 -7.90
C VAL A 193 17.98 4.35 -6.63
N SER A 194 17.53 4.93 -5.53
CA SER A 194 17.23 4.24 -4.27
C SER A 194 15.75 4.47 -4.00
N TYR A 195 14.91 3.53 -4.42
CA TYR A 195 13.46 3.70 -4.48
C TYR A 195 12.89 4.35 -3.19
N PRO A 196 12.02 5.37 -3.31
CA PRO A 196 11.52 6.01 -4.54
C PRO A 196 12.43 7.11 -5.12
N ASN A 197 13.58 7.36 -4.50
CA ASN A 197 14.38 8.55 -4.71
C ASN A 197 15.47 8.37 -5.77
N PHE A 198 15.66 9.38 -6.61
CA PHE A 198 16.87 9.50 -7.42
C PHE A 198 18.02 9.98 -6.53
N ASN A 199 19.08 9.19 -6.38
CA ASN A 199 20.14 9.42 -5.39
C ASN A 199 21.45 9.94 -6.00
N ALA A 200 21.39 10.65 -7.13
CA ALA A 200 22.58 11.23 -7.77
C ALA A 200 22.68 12.74 -7.58
N ASN A 201 23.91 13.22 -7.39
CA ASN A 201 24.22 14.64 -7.55
C ASN A 201 24.50 14.95 -9.03
N ILE A 202 23.84 15.96 -9.59
CA ILE A 202 24.14 16.47 -10.92
C ILE A 202 25.22 17.54 -10.77
N VAL A 203 26.45 17.24 -11.19
CA VAL A 203 27.60 18.12 -10.99
C VAL A 203 28.00 18.75 -12.32
N VAL A 204 27.88 20.07 -12.39
CA VAL A 204 28.24 20.87 -13.56
C VAL A 204 29.48 21.71 -13.25
N GLY A 205 30.32 21.95 -14.25
CA GLY A 205 31.48 22.82 -14.10
C GLY A 205 31.14 24.25 -13.67
N SER A 206 31.93 24.86 -12.79
CA SER A 206 31.77 26.27 -12.39
C SER A 206 31.92 27.26 -13.55
N ASN A 207 32.67 26.89 -14.59
CA ASN A 207 32.83 27.66 -15.84
C ASN A 207 31.94 27.13 -16.98
N ALA A 208 30.92 26.33 -16.67
CA ALA A 208 30.06 25.75 -17.67
C ALA A 208 29.14 26.78 -18.34
N SER A 209 28.89 26.61 -19.64
CA SER A 209 27.85 27.39 -20.33
C SER A 209 26.45 26.98 -19.85
N ALA A 210 25.46 27.84 -20.07
CA ALA A 210 24.07 27.55 -19.75
C ALA A 210 23.55 26.27 -20.44
N GLU A 211 24.10 25.92 -21.61
CA GLU A 211 23.74 24.68 -22.33
C GLU A 211 24.07 23.42 -21.54
N LEU A 212 25.16 23.42 -20.76
CA LEU A 212 25.55 22.29 -19.92
C LEU A 212 24.61 22.14 -18.72
N VAL A 213 24.09 23.23 -18.17
CA VAL A 213 23.06 23.17 -17.11
C VAL A 213 21.77 22.58 -17.68
N VAL A 214 21.35 23.01 -18.87
CA VAL A 214 20.19 22.43 -19.57
C VAL A 214 20.39 20.95 -19.89
N ALA A 215 21.61 20.51 -20.20
CA ALA A 215 21.91 19.09 -20.39
C ALA A 215 21.58 18.26 -19.12
N GLY A 216 21.77 18.80 -17.92
CA GLY A 216 21.36 18.14 -16.68
C GLY A 216 19.86 17.93 -16.59
N ILE A 217 19.07 18.91 -17.04
CA ILE A 217 17.61 18.80 -17.11
C ILE A 217 17.20 17.74 -18.14
N ASP A 218 17.89 17.69 -19.29
CA ASP A 218 17.63 16.70 -20.35
C ASP A 218 17.82 15.24 -19.82
N ILE A 219 18.71 15.03 -18.84
CA ILE A 219 18.95 13.72 -18.19
C ILE A 219 17.88 13.42 -17.13
N VAL A 220 17.56 14.38 -16.25
CA VAL A 220 16.68 14.13 -15.10
C VAL A 220 15.21 14.07 -15.51
N ARG A 221 14.78 14.90 -16.47
CA ARG A 221 13.37 15.04 -16.84
C ARG A 221 12.69 13.71 -17.18
N PRO A 222 13.26 12.81 -18.02
CA PRO A 222 12.61 11.55 -18.35
C PRO A 222 12.47 10.58 -17.16
N LEU A 223 13.30 10.72 -16.13
CA LEU A 223 13.25 9.89 -14.92
C LEU A 223 12.04 10.23 -14.05
N VAL A 224 11.60 11.50 -14.07
CA VAL A 224 10.52 12.03 -13.22
C VAL A 224 9.13 11.55 -13.65
N PHE A 225 8.95 11.11 -14.89
CA PHE A 225 7.62 10.85 -15.47
C PHE A 225 7.04 9.44 -15.23
N LYS A 226 7.78 8.50 -14.63
CA LYS A 226 7.30 7.11 -14.52
C LYS A 226 6.68 6.70 -13.18
N GLN A 227 6.89 7.45 -12.09
CA GLN A 227 6.49 6.98 -10.74
C GLN A 227 6.11 8.12 -9.76
N ALA A 228 5.57 9.25 -10.23
CA ALA A 228 5.35 10.42 -9.38
C ALA A 228 4.26 10.24 -8.30
N GLY A 229 4.66 9.75 -7.12
CA GLY A 229 4.26 10.24 -5.81
C GLY A 229 5.43 11.02 -5.19
N GLU A 230 5.14 12.17 -4.57
CA GLU A 230 6.04 13.07 -3.81
C GLU A 230 7.49 13.31 -4.34
N GLY A 231 7.65 14.42 -5.08
CA GLY A 231 8.88 15.23 -5.21
C GLY A 231 10.26 14.54 -5.26
N TYR A 232 10.75 14.21 -6.45
CA TYR A 232 12.15 13.88 -6.66
C TYR A 232 13.07 15.05 -6.26
N SER A 233 13.95 14.85 -5.28
CA SER A 233 15.00 15.81 -4.92
C SER A 233 16.31 15.43 -5.60
N THR A 234 16.71 16.20 -6.61
CA THR A 234 18.05 16.09 -7.22
C THR A 234 18.88 17.29 -6.81
N ASN A 235 20.08 17.05 -6.29
CA ASN A 235 21.01 18.13 -5.96
C ASN A 235 21.80 18.51 -7.22
N ALA A 236 21.49 19.68 -7.79
CA ALA A 236 22.33 20.30 -8.81
C ALA A 236 23.44 21.11 -8.11
N LEU A 237 24.69 20.71 -8.32
CA LEU A 237 25.87 21.29 -7.66
C LEU A 237 26.87 21.76 -8.69
N LEU A 238 27.59 22.83 -8.37
CA LEU A 238 28.81 23.21 -9.09
C LEU A 238 29.97 22.32 -8.66
N ASP A 239 30.92 22.08 -9.56
CA ASP A 239 32.12 21.31 -9.26
C ASP A 239 32.95 21.92 -8.12
N THR A 240 32.88 23.24 -7.90
CA THR A 240 33.52 23.94 -6.77
C THR A 240 32.83 23.69 -5.43
N GLN A 241 31.55 23.31 -5.41
CA GLN A 241 30.79 23.00 -4.20
C GLN A 241 30.96 21.54 -3.75
N VAL A 242 31.49 20.68 -4.62
CA VAL A 242 31.76 19.28 -4.33
C VAL A 242 33.25 19.14 -3.99
N SER A 243 33.53 18.58 -2.81
CA SER A 243 34.90 18.32 -2.36
C SER A 243 35.50 17.06 -3.00
N SER A 244 34.71 16.00 -3.12
CA SER A 244 35.07 14.72 -3.73
C SER A 244 33.85 14.01 -4.30
N ILE A 245 34.08 13.21 -5.35
CA ILE A 245 33.11 12.30 -6.00
C ILE A 245 33.25 10.85 -5.53
N GLU A 246 34.27 10.54 -4.71
CA GLU A 246 34.48 9.21 -4.15
C GLU A 246 33.30 8.80 -3.25
N ASN A 247 32.91 7.53 -3.35
CA ASN A 247 31.79 6.94 -2.61
C ASN A 247 30.46 7.70 -2.81
N LYS A 248 30.24 8.30 -3.99
CA LYS A 248 29.02 9.04 -4.32
C LYS A 248 28.50 8.71 -5.70
N ASN A 249 27.17 8.67 -5.81
CA ASN A 249 26.47 8.65 -7.09
C ASN A 249 26.46 10.06 -7.67
N VAL A 250 27.12 10.23 -8.82
CA VAL A 250 27.24 11.54 -9.49
C VAL A 250 27.02 11.43 -10.99
N ILE A 251 26.37 12.43 -11.56
CA ILE A 251 26.33 12.63 -13.02
C ILE A 251 27.12 13.89 -13.30
N LEU A 252 28.30 13.71 -13.91
CA LEU A 252 29.23 14.77 -14.26
C LEU A 252 28.90 15.27 -15.65
N ILE A 253 28.65 16.58 -15.78
CA ILE A 253 28.29 17.19 -17.05
C ILE A 253 29.37 18.15 -17.51
N GLY A 254 29.80 17.97 -18.75
CA GLY A 254 30.82 18.77 -19.41
C GLY A 254 32.18 18.07 -19.49
N ASN A 255 33.06 18.65 -20.30
CA ASN A 255 34.42 18.17 -20.53
C ASN A 255 35.41 18.62 -19.44
N ALA A 256 36.67 18.17 -19.57
CA ALA A 256 37.74 18.45 -18.61
C ALA A 256 38.14 19.93 -18.54
N CYS A 257 37.73 20.77 -19.50
CA CYS A 257 38.05 22.20 -19.48
C CYS A 257 37.24 22.95 -18.42
N HIS A 258 35.98 22.54 -18.22
CA HIS A 258 35.03 23.27 -17.40
C HIS A 258 34.68 22.55 -16.09
N ASN A 259 34.90 21.24 -15.98
CA ASN A 259 34.57 20.44 -14.80
C ASN A 259 35.81 19.71 -14.27
N LYS A 260 36.24 20.04 -13.04
CA LYS A 260 37.46 19.48 -12.43
C LYS A 260 37.39 17.96 -12.21
N PHE A 261 36.19 17.40 -12.03
CA PHE A 261 36.00 15.95 -11.87
C PHE A 261 35.98 15.23 -13.21
N SER A 262 35.39 15.83 -14.25
CA SER A 262 35.55 15.33 -15.62
C SER A 262 37.02 15.28 -16.02
N ARG A 263 37.81 16.29 -15.59
CA ARG A 263 39.26 16.31 -15.76
C ARG A 263 39.95 15.16 -15.03
N GLN A 264 39.62 14.92 -13.76
CA GLN A 264 40.19 13.81 -12.99
C GLN A 264 39.95 12.44 -13.67
N LEU A 265 38.79 12.24 -14.28
CA LEU A 265 38.41 10.97 -14.91
C LEU A 265 38.94 10.81 -16.35
N LEU A 266 39.11 11.89 -17.09
CA LEU A 266 39.58 11.87 -18.49
C LEU A 266 41.10 12.03 -18.60
N LEU A 267 41.75 12.82 -17.73
CA LEU A 267 43.17 13.14 -17.89
C LEU A 267 44.12 11.94 -17.87
N PRO A 268 43.93 10.91 -17.02
CA PRO A 268 44.76 9.71 -17.06
C PRO A 268 44.76 8.99 -18.41
N LEU A 269 43.84 9.36 -19.32
CA LEU A 269 43.68 8.79 -20.65
C LEU A 269 44.18 9.72 -21.76
N SER A 270 44.74 10.88 -21.44
CA SER A 270 45.05 11.96 -22.40
C SER A 270 46.44 12.55 -22.22
N ASN A 271 46.89 13.31 -23.22
CA ASN A 271 48.17 14.05 -23.20
C ASN A 271 48.14 15.34 -22.34
N GLY A 272 47.17 15.50 -21.44
CA GLY A 272 47.03 16.69 -20.59
C GLY A 272 46.15 17.80 -21.19
N GLU A 273 45.74 17.67 -22.46
CA GLU A 273 44.80 18.59 -23.08
C GLU A 273 43.35 18.29 -22.66
N CYS A 274 42.59 19.33 -22.34
CA CYS A 274 41.25 19.16 -21.77
C CYS A 274 40.17 18.68 -22.77
N LEU A 275 40.48 18.72 -24.07
CA LEU A 275 39.61 18.25 -25.16
C LEU A 275 40.16 16.98 -25.84
N ASP A 276 41.23 16.40 -25.31
CA ASP A 276 41.84 15.22 -25.91
C ASP A 276 40.83 14.06 -25.96
N GLY A 277 40.82 13.34 -27.09
CA GLY A 277 39.85 12.28 -27.35
C GLY A 277 38.40 12.74 -27.56
N GLN A 278 38.12 14.06 -27.65
CA GLN A 278 36.79 14.60 -28.00
C GLN A 278 36.83 15.24 -29.39
N LYS A 279 35.93 14.78 -30.27
CA LYS A 279 35.78 15.35 -31.61
C LYS A 279 34.55 16.24 -31.66
N GLN A 280 34.63 17.28 -32.48
CA GLN A 280 33.49 18.17 -32.72
C GLN A 280 32.31 17.38 -33.30
N GLY A 281 31.13 17.55 -32.71
CA GLY A 281 29.92 16.83 -33.13
C GLY A 281 29.75 15.44 -32.52
N GLU A 282 30.70 14.96 -31.70
CA GLU A 282 30.58 13.69 -30.98
C GLU A 282 30.26 13.91 -29.49
N GLY A 283 29.28 13.17 -28.99
CA GLY A 283 28.97 13.06 -27.58
C GLY A 283 29.68 11.86 -26.93
N LEU A 284 30.04 11.97 -25.64
CA LEU A 284 30.64 10.89 -24.86
C LEU A 284 29.81 10.63 -23.60
N ILE A 285 29.44 9.37 -23.39
CA ILE A 285 28.82 8.88 -22.15
C ILE A 285 29.72 7.78 -21.61
N ARG A 286 30.17 7.89 -20.36
CA ARG A 286 31.04 6.88 -19.76
C ARG A 286 30.72 6.64 -18.28
N LEU A 287 30.65 5.38 -17.90
CA LEU A 287 30.44 4.95 -16.52
C LEU A 287 31.77 4.68 -15.82
N TYR A 288 31.88 5.15 -14.59
CA TYR A 288 33.02 4.93 -13.70
C TYR A 288 32.51 4.43 -12.35
N LYS A 289 33.29 3.56 -11.70
CA LYS A 289 33.07 3.17 -10.31
C LYS A 289 33.74 4.19 -9.39
N THR A 290 32.99 4.76 -8.45
CA THR A 290 33.50 5.78 -7.50
C THR A 290 33.61 5.27 -6.07
N GLY A 291 33.03 4.11 -5.77
CA GLY A 291 33.11 3.42 -4.47
C GLY A 291 32.60 1.99 -4.60
N ASP A 292 32.35 1.29 -3.49
CA ASP A 292 31.94 -0.13 -3.53
C ASP A 292 30.63 -0.34 -4.30
N ASN A 293 29.63 0.51 -4.02
CA ASN A 293 28.29 0.49 -4.62
C ASN A 293 27.88 1.84 -5.22
N THR A 294 28.84 2.70 -5.55
CA THR A 294 28.56 4.04 -6.10
C THR A 294 29.29 4.27 -7.40
N TYR A 295 28.66 5.07 -8.27
CA TYR A 295 29.07 5.24 -9.65
C TYR A 295 29.04 6.71 -10.09
N ALA A 296 29.90 7.04 -11.04
CA ALA A 296 29.84 8.30 -11.77
C ALA A 296 29.48 8.03 -13.24
N ILE A 297 28.53 8.78 -13.80
CA ILE A 297 28.39 8.88 -15.25
C ILE A 297 28.96 10.22 -15.69
N LEU A 298 29.93 10.17 -16.60
CA LEU A 298 30.42 11.33 -17.33
C LEU A 298 29.61 11.51 -18.62
N VAL A 299 29.04 12.70 -18.79
CA VAL A 299 28.39 13.16 -20.02
C VAL A 299 29.17 14.34 -20.56
N ALA A 300 29.94 14.10 -21.61
CA ALA A 300 30.89 15.07 -22.19
C ALA A 300 30.74 15.19 -23.71
N GLY A 301 31.43 16.16 -24.28
CA GLY A 301 31.38 16.52 -25.70
C GLY A 301 32.27 17.74 -25.94
N TYR A 302 32.68 17.93 -27.20
CA TYR A 302 33.56 19.04 -27.57
C TYR A 302 32.89 20.40 -27.31
N ALA A 303 31.66 20.57 -27.80
CA ALA A 303 30.82 21.74 -27.55
C ALA A 303 29.63 21.43 -26.63
N GLY A 304 28.99 22.48 -26.11
CA GLY A 304 27.78 22.34 -25.27
C GLY A 304 26.62 21.64 -26.01
N SER A 305 26.48 21.87 -27.32
CA SER A 305 25.55 21.14 -28.19
C SER A 305 25.77 19.62 -28.18
N ASP A 306 27.04 19.19 -28.19
CA ASP A 306 27.42 17.78 -28.25
C ASP A 306 27.11 17.09 -26.91
N VAL A 307 27.38 17.79 -25.80
CA VAL A 307 27.00 17.35 -24.44
C VAL A 307 25.49 17.18 -24.34
N ARG A 308 24.70 18.11 -24.89
CA ARG A 308 23.24 18.01 -24.89
C ARG A 308 22.72 16.83 -25.70
N ILE A 309 23.37 16.49 -26.81
CA ILE A 309 23.02 15.29 -27.60
C ILE A 309 23.27 14.03 -26.75
N ALA A 310 24.45 13.92 -26.12
CA ALA A 310 24.77 12.81 -25.22
C ALA A 310 23.79 12.72 -24.04
N ALA A 311 23.47 13.85 -23.42
CA ALA A 311 22.51 13.95 -22.31
C ALA A 311 21.11 13.45 -22.69
N LYS A 312 20.62 13.82 -23.88
CA LYS A 312 19.32 13.32 -24.37
C LYS A 312 19.33 11.82 -24.63
N VAL A 313 20.44 11.27 -25.13
CA VAL A 313 20.57 9.81 -25.32
C VAL A 313 20.57 9.09 -23.97
N LEU A 314 21.26 9.63 -22.96
CA LEU A 314 21.24 9.07 -21.62
C LEU A 314 19.83 9.17 -20.99
N GLY A 315 19.16 10.32 -21.15
CA GLY A 315 17.82 10.56 -20.64
C GLY A 315 16.73 9.73 -21.32
N ASP A 316 16.84 9.41 -22.62
CA ASP A 316 15.92 8.48 -23.34
C ASP A 316 16.23 7.00 -23.02
N PHE A 317 16.44 6.70 -21.73
CA PHE A 317 16.57 5.35 -21.22
C PHE A 317 15.20 4.66 -21.25
N ASN A 318 14.86 4.08 -22.39
CA ASN A 318 13.75 3.14 -22.48
C ASN A 318 14.30 1.71 -22.52
N ALA A 319 13.75 0.82 -21.69
CA ALA A 319 14.20 -0.57 -21.57
C ALA A 319 14.17 -1.35 -22.90
N SER A 320 13.44 -0.87 -23.92
CA SER A 320 13.44 -1.43 -25.27
C SER A 320 14.55 -0.89 -26.19
N LYS A 321 15.19 0.24 -25.85
CA LYS A 321 16.28 0.89 -26.62
C LYS A 321 17.65 0.79 -25.95
N THR A 322 17.73 0.19 -24.77
CA THR A 322 18.94 0.03 -23.94
C THR A 322 20.05 -0.78 -24.59
N SER A 323 19.75 -1.57 -25.61
CA SER A 323 20.76 -2.24 -26.44
C SER A 323 21.79 -1.25 -27.04
N ARG A 324 21.46 0.04 -27.11
CA ARG A 324 22.36 1.10 -27.61
C ARG A 324 23.38 1.60 -26.57
N LEU A 325 23.17 1.32 -25.28
CA LEU A 325 24.04 1.72 -24.16
C LEU A 325 24.76 0.51 -23.55
N SER A 326 25.32 -0.38 -24.38
CA SER A 326 26.11 -1.52 -23.87
C SER A 326 27.53 -1.11 -23.45
N GLY A 327 28.06 -1.73 -22.41
CA GLY A 327 29.44 -1.54 -21.96
C GLY A 327 29.66 -0.32 -21.06
N LEU A 328 30.91 0.10 -20.89
CA LEU A 328 31.28 1.19 -19.97
C LEU A 328 31.36 2.55 -20.67
N GLU A 329 31.52 2.60 -21.98
CA GLU A 329 31.67 3.82 -22.77
C GLU A 329 30.79 3.77 -24.01
N ARG A 330 30.18 4.91 -24.35
CA ARG A 330 29.46 5.11 -25.60
C ARG A 330 29.80 6.48 -26.20
N ARG A 331 30.10 6.48 -27.49
CA ARG A 331 30.17 7.69 -28.32
C ARG A 331 28.91 7.82 -29.17
N ILE A 332 28.40 9.05 -29.26
CA ILE A 332 27.15 9.42 -29.94
C ILE A 332 27.46 10.31 -31.12
#